data_AF-A0A7K2P7A0-F1
#
_entry.id   AF-A0A7K2P7A0-F1
#
_cell.length_a   1.000
_cell.length_b   1.000
_cell.length_c   1.000
_cell.angle_alpha   90.00
_cell.angle_beta   90.00
_cell.angle_gamma   90.00
#
_symmetry.space_group_name_H-M   'P 1'
#
loop_
_entity.id
_entity.type
_entity.pdbx_description
1 polymer ?
#
loop_
_entity_poly.entity_id
_entity_poly.type
_entity_poly.pdbx_seq_one_letter_code
_entity_poly.pdbx_strand_id
1 'polypeptide(L)'
;MSAPSPETTTPAGTPAARPAEGDLDTALHVFLAQRKRLFRIACRIVGDAAGAEDVVQEAWVRWQLTDRAEVKNPVAFLTTT
;
A
#
# COMPACT_ATOMS: atom_id res chain seq x y z
N MET A 1 9.20 27.76 -44.90
CA MET A 1 8.56 26.46 -44.64
C MET A 1 9.61 25.51 -44.07
N SER A 2 9.72 25.47 -42.75
CA SER A 2 10.43 24.46 -41.97
C SER A 2 9.75 24.46 -40.62
N ALA A 3 9.04 23.38 -40.32
CA ALA A 3 8.54 23.12 -39.00
C ALA A 3 9.68 22.48 -38.19
N PRO A 4 10.06 23.02 -37.02
CA PRO A 4 10.82 22.24 -36.06
C PRO A 4 9.88 21.25 -35.37
N SER A 5 10.28 19.98 -35.39
CA SER A 5 9.65 18.88 -34.67
C SER A 5 9.45 19.19 -33.18
N PRO A 6 8.31 18.81 -32.57
CA PRO A 6 8.21 18.70 -31.12
C PRO A 6 8.66 17.31 -30.68
N GLU A 7 9.97 17.10 -30.50
CA GLU A 7 10.49 15.94 -29.77
C GLU A 7 11.29 16.40 -28.56
N THR A 8 10.55 16.70 -27.48
CA THR A 8 11.04 16.41 -26.13
C THR A 8 9.89 15.74 -25.40
N THR A 9 9.70 14.46 -25.70
CA THR A 9 9.03 13.55 -24.75
C THR A 9 9.93 13.49 -23.52
N THR A 10 9.68 14.40 -22.59
CA THR A 10 10.02 14.23 -21.18
C THR A 10 9.59 12.82 -20.78
N PRO A 11 10.46 11.96 -20.23
CA PRO A 11 10.00 10.78 -19.53
C PRO A 11 9.28 11.31 -18.30
N ALA A 12 7.98 11.54 -18.45
CA ALA A 12 7.08 11.64 -17.33
C ALA A 12 7.35 10.40 -16.48
N GLY A 13 7.87 10.61 -15.27
CA GLY A 13 7.94 9.55 -14.28
C GLY A 13 6.61 8.82 -14.30
N THR A 14 6.67 7.50 -14.48
CA THR A 14 5.51 6.63 -14.59
C THR A 14 4.45 7.12 -13.62
N PRO A 15 3.31 7.67 -14.11
CA PRO A 15 2.22 8.01 -13.21
C PRO A 15 1.88 6.68 -12.57
N ALA A 16 2.13 6.55 -11.26
CA ALA A 16 1.99 5.31 -10.49
C ALA A 16 0.75 4.60 -11.02
N ALA A 17 0.99 3.61 -11.90
CA ALA A 17 -0.08 3.03 -12.69
C ALA A 17 -1.02 2.50 -11.64
N ARG A 18 -2.27 2.98 -11.62
CA ARG A 18 -3.27 2.50 -10.65
C ARG A 18 -3.07 0.98 -10.59
N PRO A 19 -2.78 0.42 -9.40
CA PRO A 19 -2.43 -1.00 -9.29
C PRO A 19 -3.48 -1.76 -10.09
N ALA A 20 -3.02 -2.61 -11.01
CA ALA A 20 -3.94 -3.41 -11.81
C ALA A 20 -4.93 -4.07 -10.85
N GLU A 21 -6.22 -4.08 -11.14
CA GLU A 21 -7.25 -4.43 -10.15
C GLU A 21 -6.94 -5.74 -9.39
N GLY A 22 -6.37 -6.74 -10.08
CA GLY A 22 -5.94 -8.01 -9.47
C GLY A 22 -4.75 -7.94 -8.48
N ASP A 23 -3.90 -6.90 -8.56
CA ASP A 23 -2.85 -6.63 -7.57
C ASP A 23 -3.45 -6.08 -6.27
N LEU A 24 -4.55 -5.30 -6.34
CA LEU A 24 -5.25 -4.84 -5.15
C LEU A 24 -6.04 -5.97 -4.48
N ASP A 25 -6.66 -6.87 -5.25
CA ASP A 25 -7.32 -8.07 -4.70
C ASP A 25 -6.34 -8.98 -3.95
N THR A 26 -5.15 -9.18 -4.54
CA THR A 26 -4.08 -9.94 -3.89
C THR A 26 -3.61 -9.24 -2.61
N ALA A 27 -3.45 -7.91 -2.65
CA ALA A 27 -3.09 -7.12 -1.48
C ALA A 27 -4.13 -7.23 -0.36
N LEU A 28 -5.42 -7.19 -0.73
CA LEU A 28 -6.54 -7.33 0.19
C LEU A 28 -6.53 -8.69 0.87
N HIS A 29 -6.31 -9.78 0.12
CA HIS A 29 -6.25 -11.13 0.68
C HIS A 29 -5.13 -11.26 1.73
N VAL A 30 -3.94 -10.73 1.43
CA VAL A 30 -2.81 -10.71 2.37
C VAL A 30 -3.14 -9.89 3.63
N PHE A 31 -3.76 -8.72 3.46
CA PHE A 31 -4.15 -7.86 4.58
C PHE A 31 -5.21 -8.51 5.47
N LEU A 32 -6.27 -9.07 4.89
CA LEU A 32 -7.36 -9.73 5.63
C LEU A 32 -6.85 -10.91 6.45
N ALA A 33 -5.87 -11.67 5.94
CA ALA A 33 -5.22 -12.74 6.68
C ALA A 33 -4.50 -12.23 7.96
N GLN A 34 -4.05 -10.98 7.99
CA GLN A 34 -3.37 -10.38 9.13
C GLN A 34 -4.26 -9.45 9.98
N ARG A 35 -5.41 -8.98 9.48
CA ARG A 35 -6.28 -7.98 10.15
C ARG A 35 -6.53 -8.27 11.63
N LYS A 36 -6.90 -9.50 11.99
CA LYS A 36 -7.15 -9.90 13.39
C LYS A 36 -5.89 -9.83 14.26
N ARG A 37 -4.72 -10.14 13.69
CA ARG A 37 -3.45 -10.05 14.40
C ARG A 37 -3.04 -8.59 14.58
N LEU A 38 -3.15 -7.77 13.55
CA LEU A 38 -2.88 -6.33 13.59
C LEU A 38 -3.73 -5.64 14.64
N PHE A 39 -5.04 -5.88 14.62
CA PHE A 39 -5.96 -5.33 15.61
C PHE A 39 -5.56 -5.70 17.05
N ARG A 40 -5.21 -6.97 17.32
CA ARG A 40 -4.75 -7.39 18.66
C ARG A 40 -3.44 -6.74 19.08
N ILE A 41 -2.53 -6.47 18.15
CA ILE A 41 -1.28 -5.77 18.43
C ILE A 41 -1.59 -4.30 18.73
N ALA A 42 -2.35 -3.63 17.85
CA ALA A 42 -2.73 -2.23 17.98
C ALA A 42 -3.53 -1.97 19.27
N CYS A 43 -4.48 -2.83 19.63
CA CYS A 43 -5.21 -2.74 20.90
C CYS A 43 -4.29 -2.75 22.12
N ARG A 44 -3.17 -3.49 22.08
CA ARG A 44 -2.21 -3.52 23.20
C ARG A 44 -1.35 -2.27 23.28
N ILE A 45 -1.12 -1.60 22.16
CA ILE A 45 -0.31 -0.39 22.08
C ILE A 45 -1.14 0.83 22.47
N VAL A 46 -2.33 0.98 21.87
CA VAL A 46 -3.18 2.18 22.02
C VAL A 46 -4.13 2.06 23.22
N GLY A 47 -4.51 0.84 23.61
CA GLY A 47 -5.30 0.59 24.82
C GLY A 47 -6.82 0.64 24.64
N ASP A 48 -7.32 1.05 23.47
CA ASP A 48 -8.73 1.04 23.12
C ASP A 48 -9.00 0.46 21.71
N ALA A 49 -10.26 0.15 21.43
CA ALA A 49 -10.67 -0.50 20.19
C ALA A 49 -10.74 0.46 18.99
N ALA A 50 -11.11 1.73 19.22
CA ALA A 50 -11.25 2.70 18.14
C ALA A 50 -9.86 3.12 17.62
N GLY A 51 -8.92 3.40 18.52
CA GLY A 51 -7.53 3.64 18.15
C GLY A 51 -6.87 2.42 17.50
N ALA A 52 -7.25 1.21 17.88
CA ALA A 52 -6.76 0.00 17.21
C ALA A 52 -7.32 -0.18 15.79
N GLU A 53 -8.59 0.15 15.54
CA GLU A 53 -9.15 0.19 14.19
C GLU A 53 -8.42 1.22 13.33
N ASP A 54 -8.10 2.40 13.88
CA ASP A 54 -7.40 3.47 13.17
C ASP A 54 -6.01 3.02 12.68
N VAL A 55 -5.19 2.43 13.57
CA VAL A 55 -3.89 1.86 13.19
C VAL A 55 -4.02 0.77 12.11
N VAL A 56 -5.07 -0.05 12.18
CA VAL A 56 -5.33 -1.08 11.16
C VAL A 56 -5.70 -0.45 9.81
N GLN A 57 -6.43 0.66 9.81
CA GLN A 57 -6.76 1.41 8.59
C GLN A 57 -5.52 2.10 8.00
N GLU A 58 -4.67 2.71 8.83
CA GLU A 58 -3.41 3.30 8.39
C GLU A 58 -2.48 2.24 7.76
N ALA A 59 -2.40 1.05 8.38
CA ALA A 59 -1.62 -0.07 7.83
C ALA A 59 -2.16 -0.51 6.46
N TRP A 60 -3.47 -0.51 6.25
CA TRP A 60 -4.08 -0.80 4.95
C TRP A 60 -3.75 0.25 3.90
N VAL A 61 -3.83 1.54 4.23
CA VAL A 61 -3.48 2.63 3.30
C VAL A 61 -2.01 2.53 2.91
N ARG A 62 -1.11 2.34 3.88
CA ARG A 62 0.32 2.15 3.62
C ARG A 62 0.58 0.93 2.71
N TRP A 63 -0.10 -0.19 2.95
CA TRP A 63 0.05 -1.40 2.14
C TRP A 63 -0.41 -1.23 0.69
N GLN A 64 -1.50 -0.50 0.46
CA GLN A 64 -1.99 -0.21 -0.89
C GLN A 64 -1.03 0.68 -1.69
N LEU A 65 -0.40 1.64 -1.02
CA LEU A 65 0.50 2.63 -1.64
C LEU A 65 1.93 2.11 -1.80
N THR A 66 2.27 0.97 -1.21
CA THR A 66 3.60 0.38 -1.30
C THR A 66 3.72 -0.45 -2.58
N ASP A 67 4.87 -0.34 -3.26
CA ASP A 67 5.23 -1.29 -4.32
C ASP A 67 5.46 -2.68 -3.69
N ARG A 68 4.50 -3.56 -3.90
CA ARG A 68 4.48 -4.89 -3.28
C ARG A 68 5.47 -5.86 -3.90
N ALA A 69 6.00 -5.57 -5.10
CA ALA A 69 7.05 -6.38 -5.71
C ALA A 69 8.36 -6.31 -4.92
N GLU A 70 8.62 -5.18 -4.25
CA GLU A 70 9.80 -4.95 -3.41
C GLU A 70 9.64 -5.50 -1.98
N VAL A 71 8.41 -5.86 -1.57
CA VAL A 71 8.13 -6.34 -0.21
C VAL A 71 8.36 -7.84 -0.09
N LYS A 72 9.56 -8.20 0.35
CA LYS A 72 9.99 -9.59 0.56
C LYS A 72 9.16 -10.36 1.60
N ASN A 73 8.63 -9.66 2.61
CA ASN A 73 7.81 -10.26 3.66
C ASN A 73 6.61 -9.35 3.99
N PRO A 74 5.46 -9.59 3.33
CA PRO A 74 4.25 -8.80 3.57
C PRO A 74 3.75 -8.85 5.01
N VAL A 75 3.91 -9.98 5.70
CA VAL A 75 3.48 -10.13 7.11
C VAL A 75 4.30 -9.23 8.02
N ALA A 76 5.63 -9.26 7.87
CA ALA A 76 6.52 -8.41 8.66
C ALA A 76 6.27 -6.94 8.38
N PHE A 77 6.09 -6.57 7.11
CA PHE A 77 5.75 -5.21 6.70
C PHE A 77 4.47 -4.71 7.39
N LEU A 78 3.42 -5.52 7.39
CA LEU A 78 2.14 -5.17 8.00
C LEU A 78 2.21 -5.05 9.52
N THR A 79 3.01 -5.88 10.19
CA THR A 79 3.09 -5.89 11.66
C THR A 79 4.13 -4.95 12.25
N THR A 80 4.95 -4.33 11.40
CA THR A 80 5.92 -3.31 11.81
C THR A 80 5.26 -1.96 11.60
N THR A 81 4.77 -1.37 12.69
CA THR A 81 4.28 0.01 12.79
C THR A 81 5.20 0.75 13.73
#